data_AF-A0A7J4UXG4-F1
#
_entry.id   AF-A0A7J4UXG4-F1
#
_cell.length_a   1.000
_cell.length_b   1.000
_cell.length_c   1.000
_cell.angle_alpha   90.00
_cell.angle_beta   90.00
_cell.angle_gamma   90.00
#
_symmetry.space_group_name_H-M   'P 1'
#
loop_
_entity.id
_entity.type
_entity.pdbx_description
1 polymer ?
#
loop_
_entity_poly.entity_id
_entity_poly.type
_entity_poly.pdbx_seq_one_letter_code
_entity_poly.pdbx_strand_id
1 'polypeptide(L)' 'MSEEEIAKLPGVGPAILEKLKEAGYNDIMMIAVDSPKNLAELAEVGESTAAKL' A
#
# COMPACT_ATOMS: atom_id res chain seq x y z
N MET A 1 -8.46 11.48 0.90
CA MET A 1 -7.09 11.99 1.17
C MET A 1 -6.21 11.55 0.00
N SER A 2 -5.12 12.27 -0.32
CA SER A 2 -4.43 12.10 -1.61
C SER A 2 -3.36 11.01 -1.56
N GLU A 3 -3.11 10.36 -2.70
CA GLU A 3 -2.08 9.34 -2.96
C GLU A 3 -0.66 9.65 -2.43
N GLU A 4 -0.34 10.92 -2.22
CA GLU A 4 0.91 11.38 -1.59
C GLU A 4 1.09 10.88 -0.15
N GLU A 5 0.02 10.58 0.57
CA GLU A 5 0.10 10.04 1.93
C GLU A 5 0.49 8.56 1.93
N ILE A 6 0.01 7.80 0.93
CA ILE A 6 0.40 6.41 0.71
C ILE A 6 1.90 6.35 0.39
N ALA A 7 2.40 7.29 -0.43
CA ALA A 7 3.83 7.39 -0.76
C ALA A 7 4.74 7.70 0.45
N LYS A 8 4.17 8.22 1.55
CA LYS A 8 4.89 8.50 2.80
C LYS A 8 4.92 7.31 3.75
N LEU A 9 4.16 6.24 3.47
CA LEU A 9 4.15 5.05 4.31
C LEU A 9 5.49 4.32 4.27
N PRO A 10 5.98 3.84 5.41
CA PRO A 10 7.28 3.19 5.49
C PRO A 10 7.25 1.87 4.73
N GLY A 11 8.01 1.80 3.64
CA GLY A 11 8.04 0.63 2.77
C GLY A 11 7.28 0.80 1.46
N VAL A 12 6.51 1.89 1.28
CA VAL A 12 5.94 2.26 -0.01
C VAL A 12 6.96 3.06 -0.81
N GLY A 13 7.44 2.46 -1.89
CA GLY A 13 8.16 3.15 -2.95
C GLY A 13 7.23 3.50 -4.11
N PRO A 14 7.73 4.24 -5.12
CA PRO A 14 6.96 4.60 -6.31
C PRO A 14 6.36 3.39 -7.03
N ALA A 15 7.07 2.26 -7.09
CA ALA A 15 6.59 1.02 -7.70
C ALA A 15 5.40 0.39 -6.94
N ILE A 16 5.37 0.51 -5.60
CA ILE A 16 4.30 -0.04 -4.77
C ILE A 16 3.08 0.87 -4.85
N LEU A 17 3.31 2.18 -4.84
CA LEU A 17 2.25 3.17 -5.02
C LEU A 17 1.51 2.96 -6.35
N GLU A 18 2.23 2.74 -7.46
CA GLU A 18 1.61 2.45 -8.75
C GLU A 18 0.75 1.18 -8.70
N LYS A 19 1.24 0.09 -8.12
CA LYS A 19 0.47 -1.16 -8.00
C LYS A 19 -0.78 -1.01 -7.15
N LEU A 20 -0.65 -0.36 -5.99
CA LEU A 20 -1.77 -0.04 -5.13
C LEU A 20 -2.81 0.80 -5.88
N LYS A 21 -2.36 1.78 -6.67
CA LYS A 21 -3.22 2.63 -7.48
C LYS A 21 -3.90 1.87 -8.61
N GLU A 22 -3.20 0.97 -9.30
CA GLU A 22 -3.78 0.06 -10.30
C GLU A 22 -4.81 -0.90 -9.68
N ALA A 23 -4.58 -1.32 -8.44
CA ALA A 23 -5.51 -2.12 -7.64
C ALA A 23 -6.69 -1.31 -7.07
N GLY A 24 -6.70 0.02 -7.22
CA GLY A 24 -7.77 0.91 -6.78
C GLY A 24 -7.58 1.52 -5.38
N TYR A 25 -6.44 1.28 -4.73
CA TYR A 25 -6.07 1.87 -3.44
C TYR A 25 -5.57 3.31 -3.66
N ASN A 26 -6.49 4.25 -3.53
CA ASN A 26 -6.24 5.68 -3.69
C ASN A 26 -6.34 6.46 -2.36
N ASP A 27 -6.68 5.77 -1.27
CA ASP A 27 -6.78 6.35 0.07
C ASP A 27 -6.13 5.43 1.11
N ILE A 28 -5.47 6.02 2.11
CA ILE A 28 -4.85 5.33 3.23
C ILE A 28 -5.87 4.52 4.05
N MET A 29 -7.13 4.95 4.08
CA MET A 29 -8.20 4.23 4.75
C MET A 29 -8.46 2.86 4.10
N MET A 30 -8.27 2.72 2.79
CA MET A 30 -8.41 1.41 2.12
C MET A 30 -7.29 0.45 2.53
N ILE A 31 -6.08 0.97 2.70
CA ILE A 31 -4.93 0.19 3.18
C ILE A 31 -5.14 -0.21 4.65
N ALA A 32 -5.60 0.72 5.48
CA ALA A 32 -5.80 0.50 6.91
C ALA A 32 -6.90 -0.51 7.26
N VAL A 33 -7.93 -0.65 6.40
CA VAL A 33 -8.99 -1.66 6.60
C VAL A 33 -8.66 -3.01 5.98
N ASP A 34 -7.61 -3.07 5.17
CA ASP A 34 -7.20 -4.28 4.49
C ASP A 34 -6.16 -5.06 5.31
N SER A 35 -5.98 -6.34 4.96
CA SER A 35 -5.04 -7.22 5.63
C SER A 35 -3.62 -7.00 5.09
N PRO A 36 -2.58 -7.00 5.94
CA PRO A 36 -1.18 -6.91 5.52
C PRO A 36 -0.80 -7.93 4.45
N LYS A 37 -1.38 -9.14 4.51
CA LYS A 37 -1.17 -10.18 3.51
C LYS A 37 -1.70 -9.80 2.12
N ASN A 38 -2.90 -9.22 2.06
CA ASN A 38 -3.52 -8.82 0.79
C ASN A 38 -2.73 -7.65 0.17
N LEU A 39 -2.34 -6.68 0.99
CA LEU A 39 -1.46 -5.59 0.58
C LEU A 39 -0.10 -6.10 0.11
N ALA A 40 0.47 -7.11 0.76
CA ALA A 40 1.71 -7.75 0.36
C ALA A 40 1.61 -8.41 -1.03
N GLU A 41 0.53 -9.14 -1.27
CA GLU A 41 0.26 -9.78 -2.58
C GLU A 41 0.02 -8.73 -3.68
N LEU A 42 -0.80 -7.71 -3.41
CA LEU A 42 -1.12 -6.64 -4.36
C LEU A 42 0.08 -5.77 -4.73
N ALA A 43 0.86 -5.37 -3.73
CA ALA A 43 2.05 -4.55 -3.93
C ALA A 43 3.28 -5.40 -4.35
N GLU A 44 3.16 -6.72 -4.35
CA GLU A 44 4.27 -7.70 -4.45
C GLU A 44 5.44 -7.33 -3.52
N VAL A 45 5.11 -7.06 -2.26
CA VAL A 45 6.08 -6.77 -1.18
C VAL A 45 6.08 -7.90 -0.17
N GLY A 46 7.10 -7.95 0.69
CA GLY A 46 7.08 -8.87 1.82
C GLY A 46 6.02 -8.48 2.85
N GLU A 47 5.42 -9.47 3.53
CA GLU A 47 4.44 -9.24 4.61
C GLU A 47 4.98 -8.31 5.70
N SER A 48 6.28 -8.36 6.01
CA SER A 48 6.91 -7.47 6.98
C SER A 48 6.94 -6.00 6.55
N THR A 49 6.90 -5.73 5.25
CA THR A 49 6.77 -4.38 4.68
C THR A 49 5.31 -3.97 4.68
N ALA A 50 4.41 -4.85 4.24
CA ALA A 50 2.98 -4.59 4.21
C ALA A 50 2.37 -4.39 5.60
N ALA A 51 2.88 -5.06 6.63
CA ALA A 51 2.46 -4.88 8.02
C ALA A 51 2.86 -3.52 8.63
N LYS A 52 3.70 -2.74 7.92
CA LYS A 52 4.10 -1.38 8.32
C LYS A 52 3.34 -0.29 7.55
N LEU A 53 2.54 -0.69 6.57
CA LEU A 53 1.61 0.19 5.83
C LEU A 53 0.40 0.49 6.71
#